data_AF-A0A0B2QCX7-F1
#
_entry.id   AF-A0A0B2QCX7-F1
#
_cell.length_a   1.000
_cell.length_b   1.000
_cell.length_c   1.000
_cell.angle_alpha   90.00
_cell.angle_beta   90.00
_cell.angle_gamma   90.00
#
_symmetry.space_group_name_H-M   'P 1'
#
loop_
_entity.id
_entity.type
_entity.pdbx_description
1 polymer ?
#
loop_
_entity_poly.entity_id
_entity_poly.type
_entity_poly.pdbx_seq_one_letter_code
_entity_poly.pdbx_strand_id
1 'polypeptide(L)'
;MQIWDLAGFSGFYINVARLFFLDARLVVWLLLYTDEFRGFFPETTKVKCLSDAGLFLDAIDVSWGHTIKNLFSGVVRLQGVQKNLPHFCTNHLDPTSCFFPQNLIAGIRTPLFILNTAYDSWQVQTSLAPSSADPHGFWHDFRLNHGKCTSSQIQYLQGGLTYEK
;
A
#
# COMPACT_ATOMS: atom_id res chain seq x y z
N MET A 1 -8.53 -16.17 0.10
CA MET A 1 -7.47 -16.38 1.12
C MET A 1 -7.98 -15.77 2.41
N GLN A 2 -8.48 -16.61 3.32
CA GLN A 2 -8.92 -16.20 4.67
C GLN A 2 -7.72 -16.27 5.60
N ILE A 3 -7.39 -15.19 6.28
CA ILE A 3 -6.61 -15.25 7.52
C ILE A 3 -7.35 -14.39 8.54
N TRP A 4 -8.23 -15.06 9.30
CA TRP A 4 -8.81 -14.55 10.53
C TRP A 4 -7.93 -15.09 11.66
N ASP A 5 -7.04 -14.27 12.21
CA ASP A 5 -6.41 -14.63 13.48
C ASP A 5 -7.28 -14.13 14.63
N LEU A 6 -8.19 -15.01 15.07
CA LEU A 6 -8.84 -14.91 16.37
C LEU A 6 -7.85 -15.36 17.44
N ALA A 7 -6.85 -14.52 17.75
CA ALA A 7 -5.96 -14.77 18.88
C ALA A 7 -6.73 -14.53 20.21
N GLY A 8 -7.49 -15.54 20.64
CA GLY A 8 -8.09 -15.64 21.96
C GLY A 8 -7.50 -16.84 22.70
N PHE A 9 -6.60 -16.60 23.64
CA PHE A 9 -6.21 -17.59 24.64
C PHE A 9 -7.47 -18.02 25.41
N SER A 10 -7.93 -19.26 25.20
CA SER A 10 -8.75 -20.07 26.12
C SER A 10 -9.94 -19.39 26.83
N GLY A 11 -11.12 -19.48 26.23
CA GLY A 11 -12.43 -19.18 26.88
C GLY A 11 -12.71 -17.68 27.07
N PHE A 12 -13.95 -17.26 26.91
CA PHE A 12 -14.44 -15.86 26.93
C PHE A 12 -14.28 -15.03 25.64
N TYR A 13 -15.38 -14.33 25.32
CA TYR A 13 -15.57 -13.15 24.47
C TYR A 13 -14.32 -12.58 23.73
N ILE A 14 -14.47 -12.39 22.41
CA ILE A 14 -13.49 -11.69 21.57
C ILE A 14 -13.43 -10.21 21.99
N ASN A 15 -12.42 -9.85 22.78
CA ASN A 15 -12.16 -8.47 23.17
C ASN A 15 -11.23 -7.74 22.20
N VAL A 16 -10.50 -8.48 21.36
CA VAL A 16 -9.59 -7.92 20.34
C VAL A 16 -9.68 -8.74 19.06
N ALA A 17 -9.88 -8.07 17.92
CA ALA A 17 -9.78 -8.65 16.58
C ALA A 17 -8.67 -7.94 15.79
N ARG A 18 -7.88 -8.71 15.04
CA ARG A 18 -6.78 -8.21 14.21
C ARG A 18 -6.96 -8.67 12.76
N LEU A 19 -6.74 -7.75 11.83
CA LEU A 19 -6.75 -8.03 10.40
C LEU A 19 -5.33 -7.80 9.86
N PHE A 20 -4.77 -8.82 9.20
CA PHE A 20 -3.41 -8.84 8.66
C PHE A 20 -3.45 -9.21 7.18
N PHE A 21 -2.67 -8.50 6.36
CA PHE A 21 -2.43 -8.86 4.96
C PHE A 21 -0.95 -8.68 4.64
N LEU A 22 -0.40 -9.62 3.87
CA LEU A 22 1.04 -9.74 3.57
C LEU A 22 1.35 -9.52 2.09
N ASP A 23 0.43 -8.93 1.31
CA ASP A 23 0.56 -8.87 -0.15
C ASP A 23 0.07 -7.54 -0.73
N ALA A 24 0.90 -6.94 -1.59
CA ALA A 24 0.66 -5.69 -2.31
C ALA A 24 -0.67 -5.68 -3.09
N ARG A 25 -1.15 -6.86 -3.49
CA ARG A 25 -2.38 -7.04 -4.27
C ARG A 25 -3.66 -6.85 -3.46
N LEU A 26 -3.60 -6.89 -2.13
CA LEU A 26 -4.78 -6.85 -1.24
C LEU A 26 -4.75 -5.70 -0.23
N VAL A 27 -3.70 -4.88 -0.19
CA VAL A 27 -3.62 -3.83 0.85
C VAL A 27 -4.62 -2.70 0.65
N VAL A 28 -4.86 -2.27 -0.59
CA VAL A 28 -5.87 -1.23 -0.82
C VAL A 28 -7.25 -1.75 -0.38
N TRP A 29 -7.51 -3.04 -0.56
CA TRP A 29 -8.71 -3.69 -0.03
C TRP A 29 -8.74 -3.66 1.50
N LEU A 30 -7.63 -3.93 2.20
CA LEU A 30 -7.54 -3.79 3.65
C LEU A 30 -7.94 -2.39 4.12
N LEU A 31 -7.41 -1.33 3.50
CA LEU A 31 -7.70 0.05 3.91
C LEU A 31 -9.16 0.43 3.67
N LEU A 32 -9.75 -0.04 2.57
CA LEU A 32 -11.15 0.21 2.23
C LEU A 32 -12.12 -0.51 3.16
N TYR A 33 -11.81 -1.75 3.55
CA TYR A 33 -12.73 -2.62 4.30
C TYR A 33 -12.49 -2.65 5.80
N THR A 34 -11.42 -2.00 6.30
CA THR A 34 -11.08 -1.98 7.73
C THR A 34 -12.21 -1.44 8.61
N ASP A 35 -12.86 -0.34 8.20
CA ASP A 35 -13.98 0.25 8.96
C ASP A 35 -15.26 -0.60 8.87
N GLU A 36 -15.50 -1.26 7.74
CA GLU A 36 -16.61 -2.21 7.60
C GLU A 36 -16.38 -3.43 8.49
N PHE A 37 -15.14 -3.93 8.52
CA PHE A 37 -14.72 -5.03 9.39
C PHE A 37 -14.97 -4.70 10.87
N ARG A 38 -14.62 -3.48 11.31
CA ARG A 38 -14.93 -2.97 12.66
C ARG A 38 -16.44 -3.01 12.96
N GLY A 39 -17.27 -2.78 11.94
CA GLY A 39 -18.73 -2.76 12.04
C GLY A 39 -19.38 -4.11 12.33
N PHE A 40 -18.69 -5.23 12.07
CA PHE A 40 -19.19 -6.56 12.43
C PHE A 40 -19.09 -6.88 13.93
N PHE A 41 -18.35 -6.08 14.70
CA PHE A 41 -18.12 -6.32 16.11
C PHE A 41 -18.84 -5.29 16.99
N PRO A 42 -19.31 -5.69 18.19
CA PRO A 42 -19.90 -4.75 19.14
C PRO A 42 -18.89 -3.68 19.58
N GLU A 43 -19.39 -2.58 20.14
CA GLU A 43 -18.53 -1.45 20.58
C GLU A 43 -17.49 -1.86 21.63
N THR A 44 -17.79 -2.89 22.42
CA THR A 44 -16.91 -3.45 23.46
C THR A 44 -15.65 -4.13 22.90
N THR A 45 -15.70 -4.63 21.66
CA THR A 45 -14.56 -5.28 21.01
C THR A 45 -13.62 -4.23 20.40
N LYS A 46 -12.35 -4.27 20.81
CA LYS A 46 -11.30 -3.40 20.26
C LYS A 46 -10.76 -4.01 18.98
N VAL A 47 -11.13 -3.43 17.84
CA VAL A 47 -10.57 -3.83 16.54
C VAL A 47 -9.39 -2.92 16.20
N LYS A 48 -8.31 -3.52 15.72
CA LYS A 48 -7.12 -2.84 15.23
C LYS A 48 -6.68 -3.50 13.93
N CYS A 49 -6.21 -2.72 12.97
CA CYS A 49 -5.70 -3.24 11.70
C CYS A 49 -4.18 -3.04 11.61
N LEU A 50 -3.48 -4.04 11.09
CA LEU A 50 -2.07 -3.93 10.72
C LEU A 50 -1.95 -4.13 9.21
N SER A 51 -1.41 -3.12 8.55
CA SER A 51 -0.99 -3.19 7.16
C SER A 51 0.51 -3.46 7.14
N ASP A 52 0.92 -4.63 6.67
CA ASP A 52 2.34 -4.99 6.48
C ASP A 52 2.69 -4.94 4.99
N ALA A 53 3.77 -4.24 4.64
CA ALA A 53 4.20 -3.96 3.27
C ALA A 53 3.08 -3.37 2.39
N GLY A 54 2.34 -2.43 2.97
CA GLY A 54 1.05 -2.03 2.44
C GLY A 54 0.91 -0.58 1.98
N LEU A 55 1.86 0.27 2.35
CA LEU A 55 1.95 1.64 1.92
C LEU A 55 2.80 1.75 0.64
N PHE A 56 2.14 1.92 -0.51
CA PHE A 56 2.79 2.23 -1.79
C PHE A 56 2.69 3.70 -2.09
N LEU A 57 3.76 4.27 -2.65
CA LEU A 57 3.86 5.69 -2.97
C LEU A 57 3.48 5.92 -4.43
N ASP A 58 2.74 7.00 -4.70
CA ASP A 58 2.59 7.54 -6.07
C ASP A 58 3.88 8.29 -6.42
N ALA A 59 4.90 7.54 -6.82
CA ALA A 59 6.24 8.05 -7.07
C ALA A 59 6.59 7.98 -8.56
N ILE A 60 7.39 8.95 -8.99
CA ILE A 60 7.98 8.99 -10.33
C ILE A 60 9.09 7.92 -10.40
N ASP A 61 9.14 7.19 -11.51
CA ASP A 61 10.15 6.16 -11.76
C ASP A 61 11.49 6.75 -12.27
N VAL A 62 12.50 5.90 -12.41
CA VAL A 62 13.86 6.29 -12.84
C VAL A 62 13.93 6.81 -14.28
N SER A 63 12.87 6.62 -15.06
CA SER A 63 12.70 7.18 -16.41
C SER A 63 11.79 8.42 -16.45
N TRP A 64 11.46 8.97 -15.27
CA TRP A 64 10.57 10.12 -15.11
C TRP A 64 9.10 9.84 -15.46
N GLY A 65 8.70 8.57 -15.48
CA GLY A 65 7.33 8.13 -15.72
C GLY A 65 6.51 7.91 -14.44
N HIS A 66 5.21 7.72 -14.60
CA HIS A 66 4.28 7.38 -13.51
C HIS A 66 3.89 5.88 -13.58
N THR A 67 4.88 4.99 -13.57
CA THR A 67 4.62 3.56 -13.84
C THR A 67 3.58 2.94 -12.89
N ILE A 68 3.68 3.16 -11.58
CA ILE A 68 2.73 2.58 -10.62
C ILE A 68 1.33 3.18 -10.74
N LYS A 69 1.22 4.48 -11.02
CA LYS A 69 -0.06 5.14 -11.27
C LYS A 69 -0.75 4.57 -12.50
N ASN A 70 0.01 4.33 -13.56
CA ASN A 70 -0.51 3.69 -14.78
C ASN A 70 -0.97 2.26 -14.52
N LEU A 71 -0.20 1.49 -13.75
CA LEU A 71 -0.57 0.13 -13.33
C LEU A 71 -1.89 0.15 -12.54
N PHE A 72 -1.98 0.99 -11.51
CA PHE A 72 -3.18 1.12 -10.68
C PHE A 72 -4.37 1.66 -11.46
N SER A 73 -4.17 2.59 -12.40
CA SER A 73 -5.22 3.05 -13.30
C SER A 73 -5.80 1.89 -14.12
N GLY A 74 -4.92 1.01 -14.62
CA GLY A 74 -5.31 -0.23 -15.28
C GLY A 74 -6.14 -1.14 -14.38
N VAL A 75 -5.73 -1.34 -13.11
CA VAL A 75 -6.47 -2.14 -12.12
C VAL A 75 -7.83 -1.53 -11.81
N VAL A 76 -7.89 -0.22 -11.54
CA VAL A 76 -9.12 0.51 -11.22
C VAL A 76 -10.14 0.38 -12.34
N ARG A 77 -9.68 0.56 -13.58
CA ARG A 77 -10.51 0.45 -14.77
C ARG A 77 -10.96 -0.99 -15.03
N LEU A 78 -10.04 -1.95 -14.98
CA LEU A 78 -10.33 -3.35 -15.32
C LEU A 78 -11.23 -4.03 -14.28
N GLN A 79 -10.99 -3.78 -13.00
CA GLN A 79 -11.75 -4.39 -11.90
C GLN A 79 -13.00 -3.59 -11.53
N GLY A 80 -13.19 -2.39 -12.08
CA GLY A 80 -14.34 -1.54 -11.77
C GLY A 80 -14.42 -1.09 -10.31
N VAL A 81 -13.30 -1.13 -9.58
CA VAL A 81 -13.23 -0.85 -8.13
C VAL A 81 -13.49 0.61 -7.78
N GLN A 82 -13.54 1.50 -8.78
CA GLN A 82 -13.92 2.92 -8.61
C GLN A 82 -15.22 3.12 -7.81
N LYS A 83 -16.18 2.18 -7.91
CA LYS A 83 -17.47 2.24 -7.21
C LYS A 83 -17.35 1.94 -5.71
N ASN A 84 -16.30 1.25 -5.30
CA ASN A 84 -16.05 0.84 -3.92
C ASN A 84 -15.09 1.80 -3.21
N LEU A 85 -14.58 2.84 -3.91
CA LEU A 85 -13.71 3.83 -3.32
C LEU A 85 -14.51 4.83 -2.46
N PRO A 86 -13.93 5.37 -1.39
CA PRO A 86 -14.67 6.21 -0.46
C PRO A 86 -15.00 7.56 -1.10
N HIS A 87 -16.25 8.00 -0.93
CA HIS A 87 -16.71 9.29 -1.46
C HIS A 87 -15.86 10.48 -0.99
N PHE A 88 -15.37 10.46 0.26
CA PHE A 88 -14.54 11.55 0.77
C PHE A 88 -13.27 11.78 -0.07
N CYS A 89 -12.74 10.72 -0.71
CA CYS A 89 -11.57 10.81 -1.57
C CYS A 89 -11.98 11.15 -3.01
N THR A 90 -12.93 10.41 -3.58
CA THR A 90 -13.32 10.56 -4.99
C THR A 90 -14.05 11.86 -5.31
N ASN A 91 -14.52 12.59 -4.29
CA ASN A 91 -15.08 13.93 -4.46
C ASN A 91 -14.01 15.00 -4.79
N HIS A 92 -12.73 14.73 -4.51
CA HIS A 92 -11.65 15.70 -4.64
C HIS A 92 -10.46 15.21 -5.48
N LEU A 93 -10.31 13.89 -5.62
CA LEU A 93 -9.22 13.25 -6.35
C LEU A 93 -9.75 12.27 -7.39
N ASP A 94 -8.92 11.96 -8.39
CA ASP A 94 -9.28 10.93 -9.36
C ASP A 94 -9.32 9.54 -8.69
N PRO A 95 -10.15 8.60 -9.20
CA PRO A 95 -10.26 7.26 -8.63
C PRO A 95 -8.94 6.49 -8.55
N THR A 96 -7.97 6.76 -9.43
CA THR A 96 -6.67 6.11 -9.38
C THR A 96 -5.84 6.64 -8.21
N SER A 97 -5.82 7.96 -8.00
CA SER A 97 -5.19 8.58 -6.84
C SER A 97 -5.82 8.11 -5.53
N CYS A 98 -7.12 7.87 -5.49
CA CYS A 98 -7.80 7.27 -4.34
C CYS A 98 -7.50 5.79 -4.12
N PHE A 99 -6.83 5.12 -5.07
CA PHE A 99 -6.34 3.76 -4.88
C PHE A 99 -5.02 3.75 -4.10
N PHE A 100 -4.36 4.90 -3.95
CA PHE A 100 -3.12 5.00 -3.22
C PHE A 100 -3.36 5.22 -1.71
N PRO A 101 -2.74 4.39 -0.83
CA PRO A 101 -2.89 4.48 0.61
C PRO A 101 -2.70 5.87 1.21
N GLN A 102 -1.74 6.67 0.73
CA GLN A 102 -1.48 8.01 1.26
C GLN A 102 -2.69 8.96 1.20
N ASN A 103 -3.63 8.72 0.28
CA ASN A 103 -4.84 9.53 0.13
C ASN A 103 -6.03 8.96 0.92
N LEU A 104 -5.95 7.70 1.37
CA LEU A 104 -7.04 7.00 2.07
C LEU A 104 -6.86 6.99 3.59
N ILE A 105 -5.62 6.92 4.07
CA ILE A 105 -5.32 6.68 5.50
C ILE A 105 -5.97 7.72 6.42
N ALA A 106 -6.03 8.98 5.99
CA ALA A 106 -6.63 10.06 6.78
C ALA A 106 -8.14 9.88 7.04
N GLY A 107 -8.84 9.08 6.21
CA GLY A 107 -10.27 8.81 6.36
C GLY A 107 -10.62 7.55 7.15
N ILE A 108 -9.62 6.76 7.57
CA ILE A 108 -9.84 5.51 8.31
C ILE A 108 -10.08 5.82 9.79
N ARG A 109 -11.20 5.34 10.34
CA ARG A 109 -11.57 5.59 11.74
C ARG A 109 -10.99 4.53 12.68
N THR A 110 -10.86 3.30 12.21
CA THR A 110 -10.31 2.20 13.00
C THR A 110 -8.80 2.38 13.19
N PRO A 111 -8.24 2.18 14.39
CA PRO A 111 -6.81 2.31 14.61
C PRO A 111 -6.00 1.41 13.67
N LEU A 112 -5.22 2.04 12.80
CA LEU A 112 -4.37 1.41 11.80
C LEU A 112 -2.90 1.53 12.19
N PHE A 113 -2.20 0.41 12.14
CA PHE A 113 -0.75 0.35 12.20
C PHE A 113 -0.22 0.03 10.81
N ILE A 114 0.79 0.76 10.37
CA ILE A 114 1.44 0.54 9.07
C ILE A 114 2.88 0.12 9.36
N LEU A 115 3.21 -1.10 8.95
CA LEU A 115 4.56 -1.64 8.96
C LEU A 115 5.02 -1.71 7.51
N ASN A 116 5.96 -0.85 7.14
CA ASN A 116 6.56 -0.86 5.82
C ASN A 116 8.08 -0.80 5.96
N THR A 117 8.79 -1.49 5.08
CA THR A 117 10.23 -1.33 4.93
C THR A 117 10.53 0.03 4.32
N ALA A 118 11.68 0.63 4.69
CA ALA A 118 12.13 1.90 4.09
C ALA A 118 12.27 1.81 2.56
N TYR A 119 12.67 0.65 2.05
CA TYR A 119 12.76 0.34 0.63
C TYR A 119 12.05 -0.98 0.36
N ASP A 120 10.79 -0.89 -0.06
CA ASP A 120 9.99 -2.05 -0.41
C ASP A 120 10.45 -2.63 -1.77
N SER A 121 10.81 -3.92 -1.80
CA SER A 121 11.30 -4.60 -3.01
C SER A 121 10.29 -4.54 -4.14
N TRP A 122 9.01 -4.70 -3.83
CA TRP A 122 7.97 -4.71 -4.82
C TRP A 122 7.74 -3.32 -5.41
N GLN A 123 7.74 -2.27 -4.58
CA GLN A 123 7.70 -0.88 -5.04
C GLN A 123 8.90 -0.58 -5.94
N VAL A 124 10.11 -1.01 -5.57
CA VAL A 124 11.31 -0.81 -6.39
C VAL A 124 11.17 -1.50 -7.74
N GLN A 125 10.81 -2.79 -7.75
CA GLN A 125 10.80 -3.60 -8.97
C GLN A 125 9.63 -3.28 -9.90
N THR A 126 8.48 -2.88 -9.36
CA THR A 126 7.25 -2.67 -10.10
C THR A 126 7.01 -1.20 -10.43
N SER A 127 7.41 -0.29 -9.54
CA SER A 127 7.20 1.15 -9.69
C SER A 127 8.47 1.88 -10.08
N LEU A 128 9.48 1.89 -9.20
CA LEU A 128 10.58 2.87 -9.28
C LEU A 128 11.58 2.53 -10.39
N ALA A 129 11.92 1.26 -10.54
CA ALA A 129 12.89 0.79 -11.53
C ALA A 129 12.44 -0.49 -12.27
N PRO A 130 11.24 -0.53 -12.86
CA PRO A 130 10.85 -1.66 -13.70
C PRO A 130 11.80 -1.79 -14.90
N SER A 131 11.92 -2.99 -15.46
CA SER A 131 12.82 -3.22 -16.61
C SER A 131 12.49 -2.34 -17.82
N SER A 132 11.25 -1.88 -17.94
CA SER A 132 10.83 -0.91 -18.96
C SER A 132 11.36 0.51 -18.73
N ALA A 133 11.57 0.92 -17.47
CA ALA A 133 12.10 2.23 -17.08
C ALA A 133 13.62 2.23 -16.94
N ASP A 134 14.27 1.05 -16.89
CA ASP A 134 15.73 0.88 -16.82
C ASP A 134 16.27 0.08 -18.02
N PRO A 135 16.24 0.62 -19.26
CA PRO A 135 16.67 -0.11 -20.46
C PRO A 135 18.16 -0.46 -20.44
N HIS A 136 18.96 0.33 -19.73
CA HIS A 136 20.41 0.18 -19.65
C HIS A 136 20.86 -0.70 -18.48
N GLY A 137 19.94 -1.14 -17.62
CA GLY A 137 20.22 -2.07 -16.53
C GLY A 137 20.96 -1.46 -15.33
N PHE A 138 20.96 -0.13 -15.17
CA PHE A 138 21.64 0.54 -14.06
C PHE A 138 21.08 0.12 -12.70
N TRP A 139 19.80 -0.23 -12.63
CA TRP A 139 19.10 -0.66 -11.42
C TRP A 139 18.95 -2.19 -11.34
N HIS A 140 19.51 -2.95 -12.29
CA HIS A 140 19.38 -4.41 -12.34
C HIS A 140 19.90 -5.09 -11.07
N ASP A 141 21.14 -4.81 -10.67
CA ASP A 141 21.77 -5.43 -9.49
C ASP A 141 21.04 -5.06 -8.19
N PHE A 142 20.59 -3.82 -8.07
CA PHE A 142 19.82 -3.35 -6.92
C PHE A 142 18.50 -4.09 -6.77
N ARG A 143 17.79 -4.33 -7.88
CA ARG A 143 16.50 -5.04 -7.88
C ARG A 143 16.63 -6.49 -7.43
N LEU A 144 17.72 -7.15 -7.81
CA LEU A 144 18.00 -8.52 -7.42
C LEU A 144 18.53 -8.62 -5.99
N ASN A 145 19.29 -7.61 -5.55
CA ASN A 145 19.88 -7.58 -4.22
C ASN A 145 19.97 -6.14 -3.71
N HIS A 146 19.11 -5.78 -2.76
CA HIS A 146 19.12 -4.46 -2.12
C HIS A 146 20.39 -4.14 -1.31
N GLY A 147 21.28 -5.11 -1.11
CA GLY A 147 22.62 -4.86 -0.57
C GLY A 147 23.62 -4.35 -1.62
N LYS A 148 23.25 -4.37 -2.91
CA LYS A 148 24.08 -3.91 -4.04
C LYS A 148 23.61 -2.55 -4.57
N CYS A 149 23.53 -1.56 -3.69
CA CYS A 149 23.24 -0.18 -4.08
C CYS A 149 24.53 0.61 -4.31
N THR A 150 24.53 1.47 -5.33
CA THR A 150 25.47 2.58 -5.39
C THR A 150 25.01 3.74 -4.51
N SER A 151 25.94 4.62 -4.13
CA SER A 151 25.59 5.82 -3.35
C SER A 151 24.58 6.73 -4.07
N SER A 152 24.62 6.80 -5.40
CA SER A 152 23.66 7.57 -6.19
C SER A 152 22.25 6.97 -6.18
N GLN A 153 22.12 5.64 -6.20
CA GLN A 153 20.83 4.96 -6.09
C GLN A 153 20.20 5.18 -4.71
N ILE A 154 21.00 5.11 -3.64
CA ILE A 154 20.53 5.41 -2.29
C ILE A 154 20.07 6.87 -2.19
N GLN A 155 20.85 7.82 -2.73
CA GLN A 155 20.46 9.23 -2.76
C GLN A 155 19.17 9.45 -3.55
N TYR A 156 18.97 8.75 -4.66
CA TYR A 156 17.71 8.79 -5.40
C TYR A 156 16.54 8.28 -4.54
N LEU A 157 16.69 7.19 -3.79
CA LEU A 157 15.62 6.68 -2.93
C LEU A 157 15.35 7.56 -1.71
N GLN A 158 16.38 8.25 -1.19
CA GLN A 158 16.27 9.12 -0.01
C GLN A 158 15.80 10.55 -0.36
N GLY A 159 16.17 11.07 -1.53
CA GLY A 159 15.89 12.45 -1.97
C GLY A 159 14.86 12.54 -3.11
N GLY A 160 14.72 11.52 -3.94
CA GLY A 160 13.74 11.47 -5.04
C GLY A 160 12.28 11.43 -4.58
N LEU A 161 12.03 10.98 -3.34
CA LEU A 161 10.71 11.04 -2.71
C LEU A 161 10.30 12.43 -2.19
N THR A 162 11.17 13.44 -2.33
CA THR A 162 10.95 14.80 -1.78
C THR A 162 10.68 15.88 -2.83
N TYR A 163 10.59 15.51 -4.13
CA TYR A 163 10.24 16.46 -5.19
C TYR A 163 8.73 16.48 -5.49
N GLU A 164 7.93 16.76 -4.47
CA GLU A 164 6.63 17.41 -4.64
C GLU A 164 6.59 18.61 -3.66
N LYS A 165 6.89 19.79 -4.21
CA LYS A 165 6.42 21.09 -3.72
C LYS A 165 5.82 21.83 -4.90
#